data_AF-A0A950AXA8-F1
#
_entry.id   AF-A0A950AXA8-F1
#
_cell.length_a   1.000
_cell.length_b   1.000
_cell.length_c   1.000
_cell.angle_alpha   90.00
_cell.angle_beta   90.00
_cell.angle_gamma   90.00
#
_symmetry.space_group_name_H-M   'P 1'
#
loop_
_entity.id
_entity.type
_entity.pdbx_description
1 polymer ?
#
loop_
_entity_poly.entity_id
_entity_poly.type
_entity_poly.pdbx_seq_one_letter_code
_entity_poly.pdbx_strand_id
1 'polypeptide(L)'
;MSQTMLERRREFLLSRFPPASKGHRLTASDLRKKLGTKEALKLGFDGDGTAAREAIRALIDAGLLIEEEKGAAGGSDGLGKGVAYRLTKEGIARLESLPRSSADRFDEIKTHDKRELLGNQKAFILLQVQRARLKGSKLTRSDLNAKLKTETNKRCLGLDRPTTNWVLSLLRDGGYIRERAQGGGRSYELTDDGVSYLVTLEQYPTLKISLTGEELNKLLAAVRETVVEAPTGRPKVSEKGVGVAPRPVLLNRAAPSDLSGAILRIFEELLRENYAHLEMVPIYAIRHRIAEEYGPESARHDVLDPQIHRMRQDRRIRMVALGDLSAATSEQLEGSIRGANETFFYLKATHEPARVRQPVPHEPAECQPGLP
;
A
#
# COMPACT_ATOMS: atom_id res chain seq x y z
N MET A 1 -10.27 38.55 15.99
CA MET A 1 -10.02 37.23 15.37
C MET A 1 -9.59 37.44 13.92
N SER A 2 -8.63 36.68 13.40
CA SER A 2 -8.32 36.76 11.97
C SER A 2 -9.51 36.25 11.17
N GLN A 3 -9.88 36.97 10.10
CA GLN A 3 -10.99 36.62 9.19
C GLN A 3 -10.93 35.14 8.73
N THR A 4 -9.71 34.59 8.64
CA THR A 4 -9.40 33.20 8.32
C THR A 4 -9.92 32.16 9.33
N MET A 5 -10.05 32.49 10.62
CA MET A 5 -10.54 31.54 11.63
C MET A 5 -12.06 31.37 11.55
N LEU A 6 -12.79 32.47 11.35
CA LEU A 6 -14.24 32.45 11.21
C LEU A 6 -14.65 31.70 9.94
N GLU A 7 -13.96 31.90 8.83
CA GLU A 7 -14.18 31.16 7.58
C GLU A 7 -14.00 29.65 7.79
N ARG A 8 -12.91 29.23 8.44
CA ARG A 8 -12.68 27.80 8.76
C ARG A 8 -13.78 27.21 9.64
N ARG A 9 -14.29 27.99 10.60
CA ARG A 9 -15.43 27.58 11.45
C ARG A 9 -16.72 27.43 10.64
N ARG A 10 -16.99 28.34 9.71
CA ARG A 10 -18.15 28.30 8.81
C ARG A 10 -18.10 27.07 7.90
N GLU A 11 -16.96 26.83 7.25
CA GLU A 11 -16.76 25.66 6.39
C GLU A 11 -16.89 24.35 7.18
N PHE A 12 -16.32 24.31 8.39
CA PHE A 12 -16.47 23.16 9.28
C PHE A 12 -17.94 22.91 9.61
N LEU A 13 -18.72 23.94 10.00
CA LEU A 13 -20.14 23.78 10.31
C LEU A 13 -20.94 23.30 9.10
N LEU A 14 -20.72 23.87 7.92
CA LEU A 14 -21.38 23.44 6.68
C LEU A 14 -21.12 21.97 6.39
N SER A 15 -19.87 21.50 6.52
CA SER A 15 -19.49 20.09 6.30
C SER A 15 -20.18 19.09 7.25
N ARG A 16 -20.80 19.57 8.34
CA ARG A 16 -21.51 18.71 9.29
C ARG A 16 -22.97 18.50 8.93
N PHE A 17 -23.54 19.23 7.98
CA PHE A 17 -24.93 19.01 7.56
C PHE A 17 -25.10 17.66 6.86
N PRO A 18 -26.19 16.91 7.15
CA PRO A 18 -26.43 15.64 6.50
C PRO A 18 -26.75 15.82 5.01
N PRO A 19 -26.61 14.77 4.19
CA PRO A 19 -26.92 14.82 2.76
C PRO A 19 -28.42 15.06 2.50
N ALA A 20 -28.75 15.41 1.24
CA ALA A 20 -30.09 15.80 0.79
C ALA A 20 -31.18 14.79 1.15
N SER A 21 -30.84 13.50 1.18
CA SER A 21 -31.75 12.41 1.57
C SER A 21 -32.32 12.53 2.98
N LYS A 22 -31.72 13.36 3.84
CA LYS A 22 -32.19 13.65 5.21
C LYS A 22 -32.67 15.09 5.38
N GLY A 23 -32.93 15.79 4.28
CA GLY A 23 -33.51 17.14 4.28
C GLY A 23 -32.57 18.24 4.76
N HIS A 24 -31.25 18.01 4.80
CA HIS A 24 -30.24 19.01 5.19
C HIS A 24 -30.54 19.75 6.51
N ARG A 25 -31.10 19.04 7.49
CA ARG A 25 -31.53 19.60 8.77
C ARG A 25 -30.66 19.10 9.91
N LEU A 26 -30.27 19.99 10.81
CA LEU A 26 -29.56 19.68 12.06
C LEU A 26 -30.27 20.31 13.24
N THR A 27 -30.50 19.56 14.30
CA THR A 27 -30.94 20.14 15.57
C THR A 27 -29.77 20.78 16.31
N ALA A 28 -30.02 21.76 17.18
CA ALA A 28 -28.99 22.33 18.05
C ALA A 28 -28.30 21.26 18.94
N SER A 29 -28.99 20.16 19.26
CA SER A 29 -28.43 19.01 19.99
C SER A 29 -27.44 18.21 19.12
N ASP A 30 -27.82 17.90 17.88
CA ASP A 30 -26.95 17.21 16.93
C ASP A 30 -25.70 18.04 16.63
N LEU A 31 -25.88 19.35 16.49
CA LEU A 31 -24.77 20.27 16.25
C LEU A 31 -23.79 20.27 17.42
N ARG A 32 -24.28 20.37 18.67
CA ARG A 32 -23.44 20.25 19.88
C ARG A 32 -22.66 18.94 19.91
N LYS A 33 -23.31 17.81 19.58
CA LYS A 33 -22.64 16.51 19.52
C LYS A 33 -21.51 16.48 18.49
N LYS A 34 -21.71 17.11 17.33
CA LYS A 34 -20.69 17.20 16.27
C LYS A 34 -19.56 18.19 16.60
N LEU A 35 -19.86 19.22 17.39
CA LEU A 35 -18.90 20.20 17.89
C LEU A 35 -18.06 19.70 19.08
N GLY A 36 -18.46 18.62 19.74
CA GLY A 36 -17.64 17.96 20.78
C GLY A 36 -16.44 17.15 20.24
N THR A 37 -16.16 17.21 18.93
CA THR A 37 -15.06 16.47 18.31
C THR A 37 -13.71 17.16 18.52
N LYS A 38 -12.62 16.38 18.58
CA LYS A 38 -11.25 16.95 18.70
C LYS A 38 -10.91 17.95 17.58
N GLU A 39 -11.48 17.76 16.40
CA GLU A 39 -11.31 18.69 15.26
C GLU A 39 -11.98 20.03 15.52
N ALA A 40 -13.20 20.02 16.08
CA ALA A 40 -13.91 21.24 16.44
C ALA A 40 -13.18 22.01 17.56
N LEU A 41 -12.65 21.33 18.56
CA LEU A 41 -11.85 21.95 19.63
C LEU A 41 -10.61 22.69 19.07
N LYS A 42 -9.95 22.13 18.03
CA LYS A 42 -8.82 22.80 17.35
C LYS A 42 -9.21 24.07 16.62
N LEU A 43 -10.47 24.18 16.18
CA LEU A 43 -11.03 25.39 15.58
C LEU A 43 -11.52 26.39 16.63
N GLY A 44 -11.31 26.09 17.91
CA GLY A 44 -11.75 26.92 19.03
C GLY A 44 -13.26 26.90 19.22
N PHE A 45 -13.96 25.84 18.81
CA PHE A 45 -15.29 25.59 19.32
C PHE A 45 -15.17 25.17 20.78
N ASP A 46 -15.59 26.06 21.66
CA ASP A 46 -15.58 25.94 23.11
C ASP A 46 -16.83 25.22 23.64
N GLY A 47 -16.74 24.74 24.87
CA GLY A 47 -17.85 24.05 25.55
C GLY A 47 -19.03 24.98 25.86
N ASP A 48 -18.82 26.30 25.90
CA ASP A 48 -19.87 27.30 26.12
C ASP A 48 -20.68 27.62 24.84
N GLY A 49 -20.24 27.11 23.69
CA GLY A 49 -20.87 27.30 22.39
C GLY A 49 -20.84 28.74 21.88
N THR A 50 -19.98 29.61 22.40
CA THR A 50 -19.88 31.01 21.95
C THR A 50 -19.36 31.08 20.51
N ALA A 51 -18.27 30.37 20.21
CA ALA A 51 -17.74 30.28 18.85
C ALA A 51 -18.71 29.61 17.87
N ALA A 52 -19.51 28.66 18.36
CA ALA A 52 -20.54 27.99 17.57
C ALA A 52 -21.65 28.95 17.17
N ARG A 53 -22.15 29.75 18.11
CA ARG A 53 -23.19 30.77 17.87
C ARG A 53 -22.74 31.84 16.89
N GLU A 54 -21.52 32.34 17.05
CA GLU A 54 -20.94 33.34 16.14
C GLU A 54 -20.88 32.80 14.70
N ALA A 55 -20.40 31.57 14.52
CA ALA A 55 -20.29 30.98 13.20
C ALA A 55 -21.66 30.59 12.59
N ILE A 56 -22.63 30.16 13.39
CA ILE A 56 -24.03 29.93 12.92
C ILE A 56 -24.66 31.25 12.50
N ARG A 57 -24.54 32.31 13.31
CA ARG A 57 -25.06 33.63 12.98
C ARG A 57 -24.45 34.15 11.68
N ALA A 58 -23.13 34.01 11.51
CA ALA A 58 -22.45 34.37 10.26
C ALA A 58 -22.91 33.54 9.04
N LEU A 59 -23.41 32.32 9.22
CA LEU A 59 -23.99 31.52 8.14
C LEU A 59 -25.43 31.92 7.83
N ILE A 60 -26.21 32.33 8.83
CA ILE A 60 -27.56 32.89 8.66
C ILE A 60 -27.48 34.25 7.96
N ASP A 61 -26.61 35.14 8.44
CA ASP A 61 -26.39 36.47 7.86
C ASP A 61 -25.91 36.39 6.40
N ALA A 62 -25.20 35.31 6.04
CA ALA A 62 -24.76 35.03 4.67
C ALA A 62 -25.80 34.29 3.81
N GLY A 63 -27.03 34.08 4.31
CA GLY A 63 -28.10 33.41 3.55
C GLY A 63 -27.88 31.91 3.33
N LEU A 64 -26.93 31.27 4.02
CA LEU A 64 -26.59 29.86 3.83
C LEU A 64 -27.41 28.93 4.74
N LEU A 65 -27.90 29.46 5.87
CA LEU A 65 -28.74 28.74 6.83
C LEU A 65 -30.04 29.51 7.11
N ILE A 66 -31.11 28.75 7.35
CA ILE A 66 -32.36 29.25 7.93
C ILE A 66 -32.57 28.56 9.28
N GLU A 67 -32.96 29.36 10.27
CA GLU A 67 -33.40 28.89 11.58
C GLU A 67 -34.86 28.46 11.52
N GLU A 68 -35.15 27.23 11.94
CA GLU A 68 -36.50 26.67 12.08
C GLU A 68 -36.80 26.47 13.56
N GLU A 69 -37.75 27.24 14.10
CA GLU A 69 -38.27 27.01 15.44
C GLU A 69 -39.06 25.69 15.48
N LYS A 70 -38.66 24.73 16.34
CA LYS A 70 -39.61 23.69 16.75
C LYS A 70 -40.55 24.30 17.78
N GLY A 71 -41.85 24.20 17.52
CA GLY A 71 -42.90 24.71 18.40
C GLY A 71 -42.65 24.43 19.89
N ALA A 72 -42.62 25.53 20.64
CA ALA A 72 -42.85 25.68 22.08
C ALA A 72 -42.32 24.58 23.02
N ALA A 73 -41.03 24.67 23.36
CA ALA A 73 -40.56 24.27 24.69
C ALA A 73 -39.50 25.28 25.16
N GLY A 74 -39.97 26.34 25.83
CA GLY A 74 -39.16 27.46 26.30
C GLY A 74 -38.05 27.02 27.26
N GLY A 75 -36.81 27.18 26.82
CA GLY A 75 -35.62 26.99 27.65
C GLY A 75 -34.40 27.65 27.00
N SER A 76 -33.95 28.76 27.57
CA SER A 76 -32.83 29.57 27.06
C SER A 76 -31.47 28.94 27.43
N ASP A 77 -31.12 27.85 26.78
CA ASP A 77 -29.80 27.24 26.86
C ASP A 77 -29.01 27.66 25.62
N GLY A 78 -28.28 28.79 25.69
CA GLY A 78 -27.25 29.27 24.75
C GLY A 78 -27.55 29.21 23.24
N LEU A 79 -27.62 28.00 22.67
CA LEU A 79 -27.94 27.67 21.28
C LEU A 79 -29.45 27.46 21.01
N GLY A 80 -30.31 27.79 21.97
CA GLY A 80 -31.76 27.60 21.88
C GLY A 80 -32.18 26.13 21.97
N LYS A 81 -32.82 25.72 23.06
CA LYS A 81 -33.49 24.40 23.08
C LYS A 81 -34.64 24.45 22.06
N GLY A 82 -34.69 23.45 21.18
CA GLY A 82 -35.74 23.36 20.15
C GLY A 82 -35.41 24.00 18.80
N VAL A 83 -34.27 24.67 18.66
CA VAL A 83 -33.87 25.23 17.36
C VAL A 83 -33.35 24.13 16.43
N ALA A 84 -33.81 24.15 15.18
CA ALA A 84 -33.20 23.41 14.09
C ALA A 84 -32.69 24.37 13.02
N TYR A 85 -31.61 23.98 12.34
CA TYR A 85 -31.04 24.72 11.24
C TYR A 85 -31.20 23.92 9.96
N ARG A 86 -31.56 24.59 8.86
CA ARG A 86 -31.69 24.00 7.53
C ARG A 86 -30.86 24.78 6.54
N LEU A 87 -30.16 24.08 5.64
CA LEU A 87 -29.44 24.73 4.53
C LEU A 87 -30.41 25.35 3.52
N THR A 88 -30.09 26.55 3.05
CA THR A 88 -30.74 27.15 1.88
C THR A 88 -30.23 26.51 0.58
N LYS A 89 -30.83 26.86 -0.56
CA LYS A 89 -30.30 26.45 -1.88
C LYS A 89 -28.84 26.93 -2.06
N GLU A 90 -28.53 28.15 -1.62
CA GLU A 90 -27.17 28.69 -1.66
C GLU A 90 -26.24 27.97 -0.68
N GLY A 91 -26.72 27.62 0.51
CA GLY A 91 -25.99 26.80 1.46
C GLY A 91 -25.63 25.42 0.91
N ILE A 92 -26.55 24.79 0.18
CA ILE A 92 -26.32 23.51 -0.50
C ILE A 92 -25.28 23.67 -1.62
N ALA A 93 -25.45 24.65 -2.51
CA ALA A 93 -24.49 24.91 -3.59
C ALA A 93 -23.09 25.22 -3.03
N ARG A 94 -23.00 25.98 -1.94
CA ARG A 94 -21.74 26.25 -1.26
C ARG A 94 -21.14 24.98 -0.69
N LEU A 95 -21.94 24.15 0.00
CA LEU A 95 -21.49 22.86 0.54
C LEU A 95 -20.94 21.95 -0.55
N GLU A 96 -21.58 21.90 -1.73
CA GLU A 96 -21.12 21.13 -2.89
C GLU A 96 -19.83 21.68 -3.50
N SER A 97 -19.63 23.00 -3.46
CA SER A 97 -18.42 23.66 -3.96
C SER A 97 -17.21 23.59 -3.02
N LEU A 98 -17.42 23.29 -1.73
CA LEU A 98 -16.32 23.17 -0.78
C LEU A 98 -15.43 21.99 -1.20
N PRO A 99 -14.09 22.15 -1.16
CA PRO A 99 -13.20 21.02 -1.39
C PRO A 99 -13.54 19.98 -0.33
N ARG A 100 -14.16 18.89 -0.79
CA ARG A 100 -14.53 17.72 0.02
C ARG A 100 -13.36 17.44 0.94
N SER A 101 -13.63 17.54 2.25
CA SER A 101 -12.61 17.40 3.27
C SER A 101 -11.84 16.11 3.02
N SER A 102 -10.60 16.00 3.49
CA SER A 102 -9.93 14.69 3.52
C SER A 102 -10.82 13.62 4.18
N ALA A 103 -11.74 14.01 5.07
CA ALA A 103 -12.81 13.15 5.62
C ALA A 103 -13.85 12.66 4.58
N ASP A 104 -14.14 13.42 3.53
CA ASP A 104 -15.06 13.11 2.44
C ASP A 104 -14.38 12.37 1.27
N ARG A 105 -13.05 12.49 1.10
CA ARG A 105 -12.26 11.54 0.27
C ARG A 105 -12.44 10.08 0.72
N PHE A 106 -12.87 9.84 1.97
CA PHE A 106 -13.20 8.50 2.45
C PHE A 106 -14.60 8.02 2.00
N ASP A 107 -15.51 8.90 1.57
CA ASP A 107 -16.72 8.47 0.87
C ASP A 107 -16.45 8.17 -0.60
N GLU A 108 -15.36 8.69 -1.19
CA GLU A 108 -14.81 8.23 -2.47
C GLU A 108 -14.23 6.80 -2.41
N ILE A 109 -13.84 6.32 -1.21
CA ILE A 109 -13.51 4.90 -0.99
C ILE A 109 -14.77 4.02 -1.09
N LYS A 110 -15.99 4.56 -0.90
CA LYS A 110 -17.22 3.80 -1.18
C LYS A 110 -17.50 3.60 -2.67
N THR A 111 -16.78 4.31 -3.54
CA THR A 111 -16.82 4.13 -5.01
C THR A 111 -15.66 3.34 -5.57
N HIS A 112 -14.72 2.83 -4.75
CA HIS A 112 -13.93 1.68 -5.18
C HIS A 112 -14.90 0.58 -5.58
N ASP A 113 -14.66 -0.05 -6.74
CA ASP A 113 -15.52 -1.11 -7.26
C ASP A 113 -15.78 -2.10 -6.12
N LYS A 114 -17.06 -2.34 -5.77
CA LYS A 114 -17.44 -3.20 -4.65
C LYS A 114 -16.76 -4.58 -4.76
N ARG A 115 -16.38 -4.98 -5.98
CA ARG A 115 -15.57 -6.16 -6.28
C ARG A 115 -14.14 -6.08 -5.73
N GLU A 116 -13.44 -4.97 -5.93
CA GLU A 116 -12.11 -4.73 -5.36
C GLU A 116 -12.17 -4.75 -3.84
N LEU A 117 -13.14 -4.07 -3.23
CA LEU A 117 -13.29 -4.04 -1.77
C LEU A 117 -13.49 -5.46 -1.20
N LEU A 118 -14.34 -6.27 -1.84
CA LEU A 118 -14.55 -7.65 -1.42
C LEU A 118 -13.28 -8.50 -1.55
N GLY A 119 -12.51 -8.35 -2.63
CA GLY A 119 -11.22 -9.02 -2.81
C GLY A 119 -10.26 -8.70 -1.66
N ASN A 120 -10.16 -7.42 -1.31
CA ASN A 120 -9.32 -6.94 -0.22
C ASN A 120 -9.78 -7.41 1.17
N GLN A 121 -11.09 -7.47 1.41
CA GLN A 121 -11.67 -8.03 2.64
C GLN A 121 -11.33 -9.52 2.79
N LYS A 122 -11.47 -10.29 1.70
CA LYS A 122 -11.10 -11.72 1.67
C LYS A 122 -9.61 -11.91 1.92
N ALA A 123 -8.77 -11.17 1.22
CA ALA A 123 -7.31 -11.19 1.35
C ALA A 123 -6.89 -10.93 2.80
N PHE A 124 -7.45 -9.88 3.41
CA PHE A 124 -7.17 -9.53 4.78
C PHE A 124 -7.55 -10.64 5.77
N ILE A 125 -8.76 -11.21 5.66
CA ILE A 125 -9.22 -12.28 6.55
C ILE A 125 -8.35 -13.53 6.39
N LEU A 126 -8.10 -13.97 5.17
CA LEU A 126 -7.24 -15.13 4.89
C LEU A 126 -5.82 -14.93 5.44
N LEU A 127 -5.26 -13.73 5.31
CA LEU A 127 -3.96 -13.41 5.90
C LEU A 127 -3.97 -13.49 7.43
N GLN A 128 -5.05 -13.07 8.10
CA GLN A 128 -5.16 -13.23 9.55
C GLN A 128 -5.26 -14.70 9.98
N VAL A 129 -5.94 -15.54 9.19
CA VAL A 129 -6.01 -16.99 9.43
C VAL A 129 -4.64 -17.63 9.21
N GLN A 130 -3.93 -17.25 8.13
CA GLN A 130 -2.58 -17.73 7.85
C GLN A 130 -1.62 -17.39 9.00
N ARG A 131 -1.64 -16.15 9.50
CA ARG A 131 -0.82 -15.75 10.65
C ARG A 131 -1.09 -16.59 11.90
N ALA A 132 -2.33 -16.99 12.14
CA ALA A 132 -2.63 -17.90 13.25
C ALA A 132 -2.02 -19.29 12.99
N ARG A 133 -2.23 -19.84 11.78
CA ARG A 133 -1.65 -21.13 11.34
C ARG A 133 -0.13 -21.16 11.52
N LEU A 134 0.57 -20.11 11.08
CA LEU A 134 2.04 -20.03 11.19
C LEU A 134 2.56 -19.98 12.63
N LYS A 135 1.72 -19.52 13.57
CA LYS A 135 1.99 -19.51 15.01
C LYS A 135 1.55 -20.81 15.71
N GLY A 136 1.08 -21.80 14.96
CA GLY A 136 0.54 -23.05 15.49
C GLY A 136 -0.79 -22.87 16.24
N SER A 137 -1.47 -21.73 16.09
CA SER A 137 -2.75 -21.45 16.74
C SER A 137 -3.89 -21.41 15.73
N LYS A 138 -5.10 -21.69 16.19
CA LYS A 138 -6.31 -21.53 15.37
C LYS A 138 -6.88 -20.14 15.59
N LEU A 139 -7.32 -19.48 14.52
CA LEU A 139 -7.91 -18.16 14.65
C LEU A 139 -9.33 -18.31 15.20
N THR A 140 -9.58 -17.85 16.43
CA THR A 140 -10.95 -17.83 16.96
C THR A 140 -11.71 -16.63 16.41
N ARG A 141 -13.04 -16.73 16.44
CA ARG A 141 -13.92 -15.59 16.12
C ARG A 141 -13.69 -14.37 17.02
N SER A 142 -13.29 -14.59 18.28
CA SER A 142 -12.97 -13.49 19.20
C SER A 142 -11.69 -12.77 18.75
N ASP A 143 -10.65 -13.53 18.41
CA ASP A 143 -9.37 -13.00 17.95
C ASP A 143 -9.51 -12.22 16.65
N LEU A 144 -10.27 -12.78 15.70
CA LEU A 144 -10.57 -12.11 14.44
C LEU A 144 -11.30 -10.79 14.69
N ASN A 145 -12.35 -10.78 15.54
CA ASN A 145 -13.05 -9.55 15.89
C ASN A 145 -12.15 -8.53 16.60
N ALA A 146 -11.24 -8.96 17.46
CA ALA A 146 -10.29 -8.07 18.12
C ALA A 146 -9.37 -7.38 17.11
N LYS A 147 -8.89 -8.12 16.11
CA LYS A 147 -8.06 -7.60 15.02
C LYS A 147 -8.83 -6.69 14.06
N LEU A 148 -10.12 -6.96 13.83
CA LEU A 148 -10.98 -6.17 12.95
C LEU A 148 -11.49 -4.88 13.59
N LYS A 149 -11.52 -4.81 14.92
CA LYS A 149 -11.99 -3.63 15.65
C LYS A 149 -11.09 -2.40 15.55
N THR A 150 -9.91 -2.50 14.94
CA THR A 150 -9.05 -1.34 14.75
C THR A 150 -9.74 -0.32 13.83
N GLU A 151 -9.63 0.96 14.17
CA GLU A 151 -10.26 2.03 13.38
C GLU A 151 -9.74 2.05 11.94
N THR A 152 -8.48 1.69 11.72
CA THR A 152 -7.91 1.52 10.39
C THR A 152 -8.65 0.45 9.58
N ASN A 153 -8.92 -0.72 10.16
CA ASN A 153 -9.59 -1.81 9.43
C ASN A 153 -11.06 -1.48 9.13
N LYS A 154 -11.77 -0.87 10.08
CA LYS A 154 -13.14 -0.41 9.82
C LYS A 154 -13.18 0.65 8.72
N ARG A 155 -12.24 1.60 8.76
CA ARG A 155 -12.22 2.75 7.84
C ARG A 155 -11.74 2.37 6.44
N CYS A 156 -10.77 1.46 6.34
CA CYS A 156 -10.17 1.06 5.06
C CYS A 156 -10.88 -0.13 4.41
N LEU A 157 -11.32 -1.11 5.19
CA LEU A 157 -11.89 -2.37 4.65
C LEU A 157 -13.40 -2.46 4.86
N GLY A 158 -14.04 -1.55 5.60
CA GLY A 158 -15.48 -1.62 5.89
C GLY A 158 -15.90 -2.90 6.64
N LEU A 159 -14.97 -3.56 7.33
CA LEU A 159 -15.22 -4.82 8.02
C LEU A 159 -15.90 -4.58 9.37
N ASP A 160 -17.23 -4.53 9.34
CA ASP A 160 -18.07 -4.66 10.53
C ASP A 160 -18.40 -6.13 10.83
N ARG A 161 -19.09 -6.40 11.95
CA ARG A 161 -19.42 -7.77 12.38
C ARG A 161 -20.32 -8.51 11.37
N PRO A 162 -21.40 -7.91 10.82
CA PRO A 162 -22.19 -8.53 9.75
C PRO A 162 -21.37 -8.86 8.50
N THR A 163 -20.61 -7.90 7.98
CA THR A 163 -19.80 -8.05 6.77
C THR A 163 -18.74 -9.12 6.95
N THR A 164 -18.07 -9.14 8.12
CA THR A 164 -17.09 -10.18 8.45
C THR A 164 -17.71 -11.58 8.41
N ASN A 165 -18.93 -11.76 8.94
CA ASN A 165 -19.59 -13.06 8.91
C ASN A 165 -19.94 -13.51 7.51
N TRP A 166 -20.40 -12.56 6.70
CA TRP A 166 -20.72 -12.81 5.31
C TRP A 166 -19.46 -13.18 4.51
N VAL A 167 -18.35 -12.47 4.70
CA VAL A 167 -17.07 -12.83 4.04
C VAL A 167 -16.56 -14.18 4.53
N LEU A 168 -16.67 -14.49 5.84
CA LEU A 168 -16.31 -15.80 6.37
C LEU A 168 -17.19 -16.92 5.78
N SER A 169 -18.49 -16.70 5.60
CA SER A 169 -19.34 -17.69 4.93
C SER A 169 -18.91 -17.88 3.48
N LEU A 170 -18.61 -16.81 2.74
CA LEU A 170 -18.11 -16.92 1.36
C LEU A 170 -16.80 -17.71 1.28
N LEU A 171 -15.87 -17.46 2.21
CA LEU A 171 -14.59 -18.16 2.22
C LEU A 171 -14.74 -19.63 2.60
N ARG A 172 -15.64 -19.95 3.53
CA ARG A 172 -15.92 -21.33 3.95
C ARG A 172 -16.65 -22.10 2.86
N ASP A 173 -17.68 -21.50 2.27
CA ASP A 173 -18.50 -22.13 1.23
C ASP A 173 -17.68 -22.35 -0.05
N GLY A 174 -16.66 -21.51 -0.30
CA GLY A 174 -15.65 -21.70 -1.34
C GLY A 174 -14.52 -22.67 -1.00
N GLY A 175 -14.52 -23.31 0.18
CA GLY A 175 -13.51 -24.28 0.59
C GLY A 175 -12.15 -23.69 0.98
N TYR A 176 -12.01 -22.36 1.05
CA TYR A 176 -10.75 -21.68 1.37
C TYR A 176 -10.42 -21.67 2.87
N ILE A 177 -11.43 -21.82 3.73
CA ILE A 177 -11.26 -21.97 5.17
C ILE A 177 -12.13 -23.11 5.70
N ARG A 178 -11.65 -23.80 6.72
CA ARG A 178 -12.39 -24.81 7.48
C ARG A 178 -12.81 -24.22 8.82
N GLU A 179 -14.11 -24.25 9.10
CA GLU A 179 -14.68 -23.84 10.37
C GLU A 179 -14.80 -25.05 11.31
N ARG A 180 -14.30 -24.95 12.55
CA ARG A 180 -14.48 -25.98 13.59
C ARG A 180 -15.17 -25.38 14.81
N ALA A 181 -16.14 -26.11 15.36
CA ALA A 181 -16.73 -25.78 16.65
C ALA A 181 -15.79 -26.24 17.78
N GLN A 182 -15.49 -25.36 18.74
CA GLN A 182 -14.65 -25.67 19.90
C GLN A 182 -15.18 -24.94 21.12
N GLY A 183 -15.73 -25.68 22.10
CA GLY A 183 -16.15 -25.14 23.40
C GLY A 183 -17.13 -23.96 23.32
N GLY A 184 -18.15 -24.06 22.46
CA GLY A 184 -19.12 -22.98 22.21
C GLY A 184 -18.62 -21.86 21.27
N GLY A 185 -17.32 -21.85 20.96
CA GLY A 185 -16.71 -20.97 19.98
C GLY A 185 -16.59 -21.60 18.59
N ARG A 186 -16.22 -20.76 17.62
CA ARG A 186 -15.83 -21.16 16.25
C ARG A 186 -14.38 -20.77 16.03
N SER A 187 -13.58 -21.70 15.52
CA SER A 187 -12.22 -21.48 15.06
C SER A 187 -12.11 -21.72 13.56
N TYR A 188 -11.20 -21.02 12.91
CA TYR A 188 -10.99 -21.09 11.47
C TYR A 188 -9.56 -21.56 11.18
N GLU A 189 -9.45 -22.50 10.26
CA GLU A 189 -8.20 -23.04 9.72
C GLU A 189 -8.14 -22.72 8.22
N LEU A 190 -6.98 -22.31 7.72
CA LEU A 190 -6.78 -22.10 6.27
C LEU A 190 -6.56 -23.45 5.60
N THR A 191 -7.27 -23.72 4.50
CA THR A 191 -7.02 -24.90 3.66
C THR A 191 -5.89 -24.62 2.68
N ASP A 192 -5.40 -25.64 1.98
CA ASP A 192 -4.36 -25.45 0.97
C ASP A 192 -4.89 -24.66 -0.24
N ASP A 193 -6.14 -24.89 -0.65
CA ASP A 193 -6.85 -24.03 -1.62
C ASP A 193 -6.96 -22.57 -1.15
N GLY A 194 -7.15 -22.36 0.16
CA GLY A 194 -7.18 -21.03 0.75
C GLY A 194 -5.84 -20.32 0.71
N VAL A 195 -4.73 -21.07 0.81
CA VAL A 195 -3.38 -20.53 0.61
C VAL A 195 -3.22 -20.12 -0.85
N SER A 196 -3.52 -21.02 -1.80
CA SER A 196 -3.44 -20.73 -3.24
C SER A 196 -4.28 -19.50 -3.59
N TYR A 197 -5.52 -19.43 -3.11
CA TYR A 197 -6.41 -18.30 -3.36
C TYR A 197 -5.88 -17.00 -2.75
N LEU A 198 -5.31 -17.02 -1.54
CA LEU A 198 -4.71 -15.83 -0.92
C LEU A 198 -3.60 -15.22 -1.80
N VAL A 199 -2.80 -16.04 -2.48
CA VAL A 199 -1.73 -15.57 -3.38
C VAL A 199 -2.29 -14.88 -4.62
N THR A 200 -3.46 -15.31 -5.11
CA THR A 200 -4.11 -14.70 -6.29
C THR A 200 -4.81 -13.38 -5.98
N LEU A 201 -5.04 -13.06 -4.70
CA LEU A 201 -5.75 -11.85 -4.32
C LEU A 201 -4.81 -10.65 -4.24
N GLU A 202 -5.19 -9.58 -4.93
CA GLU A 202 -4.57 -8.27 -4.74
C GLU A 202 -4.69 -7.83 -3.28
N GLN A 203 -3.59 -7.35 -2.73
CA GLN A 203 -3.53 -6.83 -1.37
C GLN A 203 -3.80 -5.34 -1.36
N TYR A 204 -4.49 -4.85 -0.32
CA TYR A 204 -4.92 -3.46 -0.25
C TYR A 204 -3.70 -2.50 -0.22
N PRO A 205 -3.53 -1.62 -1.22
CA PRO A 205 -2.30 -0.82 -1.37
C PRO A 205 -2.07 0.16 -0.22
N THR A 206 -3.14 0.55 0.48
CA THR A 206 -3.06 1.52 1.59
C THR A 206 -2.97 0.87 2.97
N LEU A 207 -3.21 -0.45 3.09
CA LEU A 207 -3.14 -1.13 4.38
C LEU A 207 -1.69 -1.52 4.67
N LYS A 208 -1.07 -0.84 5.64
CA LYS A 208 0.26 -1.24 6.12
C LYS A 208 0.13 -2.52 6.95
N ILE A 209 0.44 -3.65 6.32
CA ILE A 209 0.47 -4.96 6.95
C ILE A 209 1.93 -5.27 7.30
N SER A 210 2.28 -5.26 8.58
CA SER A 210 3.60 -5.71 9.04
C SER A 210 3.62 -7.23 9.20
N LEU A 211 4.35 -7.92 8.33
CA LEU A 211 4.66 -9.36 8.46
C LEU A 211 6.05 -9.51 9.09
N THR A 212 6.24 -10.52 9.93
CA THR A 212 7.61 -10.90 10.32
C THR A 212 8.34 -11.53 9.12
N GLY A 213 9.67 -11.49 9.09
CA GLY A 213 10.43 -12.12 8.01
C GLY A 213 10.15 -13.63 7.90
N GLU A 214 9.92 -14.29 9.04
CA GLU A 214 9.53 -15.70 9.08
C GLU A 214 8.12 -15.93 8.48
N GLU A 215 7.15 -15.06 8.80
CA GLU A 215 5.80 -15.12 8.23
C GLU A 215 5.82 -14.95 6.71
N LEU A 216 6.64 -14.02 6.22
CA LEU A 216 6.82 -13.79 4.78
C LEU A 216 7.47 -15.00 4.10
N ASN A 217 8.56 -15.54 4.66
CA ASN A 217 9.24 -16.70 4.09
C ASN A 217 8.34 -17.93 4.01
N LYS A 218 7.53 -18.17 5.05
CA LYS A 218 6.54 -19.26 5.07
C LYS A 218 5.43 -19.06 4.02
N LEU A 219 5.00 -17.82 3.80
CA LEU A 219 4.03 -17.50 2.75
C LEU A 219 4.63 -17.77 1.35
N LEU A 220 5.86 -17.33 1.12
CA LEU A 220 6.58 -17.55 -0.14
C LEU A 220 6.84 -19.04 -0.39
N ALA A 221 7.20 -19.81 0.63
CA ALA A 221 7.39 -21.26 0.51
C ALA A 221 6.10 -21.95 0.06
N ALA A 222 4.95 -21.57 0.66
CA ALA A 222 3.66 -22.14 0.28
C ALA A 222 3.23 -21.72 -1.14
N VAL A 223 3.61 -20.52 -1.60
CA VAL A 223 3.43 -20.11 -3.01
C VAL A 223 4.21 -21.02 -3.95
N ARG A 224 5.45 -21.39 -3.61
CA ARG A 224 6.27 -22.26 -4.48
C ARG A 224 5.72 -23.67 -4.55
N GLU A 225 5.28 -24.23 -3.42
CA GLU A 225 4.69 -25.57 -3.38
C GLU A 225 3.41 -25.65 -4.24
N THR A 226 2.57 -24.61 -4.19
CA THR A 226 1.33 -24.54 -4.98
C THR A 226 1.56 -24.38 -6.49
N VAL A 227 2.68 -23.76 -6.91
CA VAL A 227 3.04 -23.63 -8.34
C VAL A 227 3.60 -24.94 -8.91
N VAL A 228 4.26 -25.76 -8.10
CA VAL A 228 4.92 -27.00 -8.57
C VAL A 228 3.92 -28.13 -8.85
N GLU A 229 2.73 -28.11 -8.23
CA GLU A 229 1.71 -29.17 -8.41
C GLU A 229 0.75 -28.95 -9.59
N ALA A 230 0.87 -27.85 -10.34
CA ALA A 230 0.12 -27.71 -11.59
C ALA A 230 0.59 -28.80 -12.57
N PRO A 231 -0.27 -29.77 -12.94
CA PRO A 231 0.14 -30.89 -13.77
C PRO A 231 0.51 -30.33 -15.13
N THR A 232 1.81 -30.24 -15.38
CA THR A 232 2.35 -30.00 -16.71
C THR A 232 2.10 -31.25 -17.54
N GLY A 233 0.83 -31.43 -17.94
CA GLY A 233 0.46 -32.18 -19.12
C GLY A 233 1.03 -31.46 -20.33
N ARG A 234 2.36 -31.50 -20.49
CA ARG A 234 2.99 -31.18 -21.77
C ARG A 234 2.48 -32.22 -22.76
N PRO A 235 1.75 -31.82 -23.82
CA PRO A 235 1.59 -32.72 -24.95
C PRO A 235 3.00 -33.06 -25.45
N LYS A 236 3.27 -34.35 -25.64
CA LYS A 236 4.41 -34.82 -26.42
C LYS A 236 4.27 -34.25 -27.83
N VAL A 237 4.79 -33.04 -28.06
CA VAL A 237 4.98 -32.52 -29.40
C VAL A 237 6.18 -33.28 -29.94
N SER A 238 5.88 -34.20 -30.85
CA SER A 238 6.85 -34.89 -31.69
C SER A 238 7.75 -33.84 -32.36
N GLU A 239 9.02 -33.81 -31.97
CA GLU A 239 10.08 -33.10 -32.68
C GLU A 239 10.22 -33.75 -34.07
N LYS A 240 9.48 -33.23 -35.05
CA LYS A 240 9.82 -33.39 -36.46
C LYS A 240 10.53 -32.11 -36.88
N GLY A 241 11.84 -32.24 -37.05
CA GLY A 241 12.76 -31.14 -37.29
C GLY A 241 12.39 -30.25 -38.46
N VAL A 242 12.43 -28.95 -38.20
CA VAL A 242 12.66 -27.92 -39.21
C VAL A 242 14.10 -27.48 -39.01
N GLY A 243 14.97 -27.92 -39.91
CA GLY A 243 16.38 -27.56 -39.92
C GLY A 243 16.55 -26.08 -40.20
N VAL A 244 16.75 -25.30 -39.14
CA VAL A 244 17.33 -23.96 -39.23
C VAL A 244 18.84 -24.14 -39.23
N ALA A 245 19.48 -23.74 -40.33
CA ALA A 245 20.92 -23.87 -40.51
C ALA A 245 21.67 -23.19 -39.34
N PRO A 246 22.60 -23.89 -38.67
CA PRO A 246 23.37 -23.33 -37.58
C PRO A 246 24.20 -22.15 -38.11
N ARG A 247 23.95 -20.97 -37.55
CA ARG A 247 24.90 -19.85 -37.68
C ARG A 247 26.24 -20.33 -37.14
N PRO A 248 27.36 -20.20 -37.88
CA PRO A 248 28.66 -20.61 -37.40
C PRO A 248 29.00 -19.80 -36.14
N VAL A 249 29.04 -20.50 -35.01
CA VAL A 249 29.50 -19.96 -33.72
C VAL A 249 30.98 -19.71 -33.88
N LEU A 250 31.33 -18.45 -34.16
CA LEU A 250 32.71 -18.01 -34.27
C LEU A 250 33.36 -18.09 -32.88
N LEU A 251 34.30 -19.05 -32.77
CA LEU A 251 35.51 -19.02 -31.95
C LEU A 251 35.32 -18.81 -30.45
N ASN A 252 35.67 -19.87 -29.71
CA ASN A 252 36.19 -19.86 -28.33
C ASN A 252 37.10 -18.64 -28.09
N ARG A 253 36.50 -17.52 -27.70
CA ARG A 253 37.23 -16.38 -27.19
C ARG A 253 37.58 -16.72 -25.76
N ALA A 254 38.88 -16.82 -25.46
CA ALA A 254 39.34 -17.05 -24.10
C ALA A 254 38.63 -16.10 -23.14
N ALA A 255 38.20 -16.62 -21.99
CA ALA A 255 37.51 -15.83 -20.98
C ALA A 255 38.29 -14.52 -20.73
N PRO A 256 37.60 -13.37 -20.72
CA PRO A 256 38.28 -12.09 -20.60
C PRO A 256 39.04 -12.06 -19.26
N SER A 257 40.29 -11.62 -19.29
CA SER A 257 41.08 -11.41 -18.07
C SER A 257 40.42 -10.39 -17.13
N ASP A 258 39.55 -9.54 -17.66
CA ASP A 258 38.72 -8.60 -16.91
C ASP A 258 37.22 -8.75 -17.23
N LEU A 259 36.57 -9.69 -16.55
CA LEU A 259 35.11 -9.86 -16.65
C LEU A 259 34.34 -8.64 -16.11
N SER A 260 34.89 -7.89 -15.17
CA SER A 260 34.24 -6.69 -14.61
C SER A 260 34.12 -5.58 -15.66
N GLY A 261 35.18 -5.35 -16.44
CA GLY A 261 35.16 -4.42 -17.57
C GLY A 261 34.14 -4.85 -18.64
N ALA A 262 34.07 -6.15 -18.95
CA ALA A 262 33.09 -6.68 -19.89
C ALA A 262 31.64 -6.45 -19.44
N ILE A 263 31.33 -6.67 -18.15
CA ILE A 263 29.99 -6.44 -17.57
C ILE A 263 29.57 -4.99 -17.73
N LEU A 264 30.43 -4.01 -17.42
CA LEU A 264 30.08 -2.59 -17.55
C LEU A 264 29.84 -2.18 -19.00
N ARG A 265 30.69 -2.64 -19.91
CA ARG A 265 30.51 -2.36 -21.34
C ARG A 265 29.16 -2.89 -21.84
N ILE A 266 28.84 -4.15 -21.55
CA ILE A 266 27.57 -4.77 -21.92
C ILE A 266 26.39 -4.06 -21.24
N PHE A 267 26.55 -3.65 -19.99
CA PHE A 267 25.54 -2.89 -19.27
C PHE A 267 25.25 -1.55 -19.96
N GLU A 268 26.27 -0.79 -20.37
CA GLU A 268 26.12 0.49 -21.07
C GLU A 268 25.51 0.31 -22.47
N GLU A 269 25.91 -0.73 -23.20
CA GLU A 269 25.33 -1.09 -24.50
C GLU A 269 23.84 -1.43 -24.37
N LEU A 270 23.48 -2.34 -23.46
CA LEU A 270 22.07 -2.71 -23.22
C LEU A 270 21.24 -1.51 -22.75
N LEU A 271 21.80 -0.65 -21.89
CA LEU A 271 21.14 0.56 -21.43
C LEU A 271 20.85 1.51 -22.60
N ARG A 272 21.78 1.65 -23.55
CA ARG A 272 21.60 2.50 -24.73
C ARG A 272 20.60 1.94 -25.74
N GLU A 273 20.65 0.63 -25.98
CA GLU A 273 19.87 -0.02 -27.03
C GLU A 273 18.41 -0.27 -26.64
N ASN A 274 18.19 -0.86 -25.46
CA ASN A 274 16.88 -1.44 -25.11
C ASN A 274 16.26 -0.87 -23.84
N TYR A 275 17.09 -0.36 -22.91
CA TYR A 275 16.64 -0.02 -21.56
C TYR A 275 16.79 1.46 -21.20
N ALA A 276 16.96 2.35 -22.19
CA ALA A 276 17.19 3.78 -21.97
C ALA A 276 16.08 4.44 -21.14
N HIS A 277 14.83 4.01 -21.37
CA HIS A 277 13.64 4.52 -20.69
C HIS A 277 13.53 4.09 -19.21
N LEU A 278 14.16 2.99 -18.80
CA LEU A 278 14.11 2.48 -17.43
C LEU A 278 15.29 2.94 -16.57
N GLU A 279 16.35 3.49 -17.19
CA GLU A 279 17.64 3.79 -16.55
C GLU A 279 18.27 2.58 -15.81
N MET A 280 17.82 1.37 -16.14
CA MET A 280 18.10 0.15 -15.39
C MET A 280 18.10 -1.06 -16.32
N VAL A 281 19.08 -1.95 -16.14
CA VAL A 281 19.21 -3.17 -16.98
C VAL A 281 18.96 -4.42 -16.13
N PRO A 282 18.08 -5.34 -16.56
CA PRO A 282 17.89 -6.62 -15.89
C PRO A 282 19.15 -7.48 -15.94
N ILE A 283 19.50 -8.17 -14.84
CA ILE A 283 20.70 -9.02 -14.81
C ILE A 283 20.63 -10.18 -15.82
N TYR A 284 19.45 -10.76 -16.05
CA TYR A 284 19.33 -11.85 -17.03
C TYR A 284 19.77 -11.42 -18.44
N ALA A 285 19.51 -10.15 -18.81
CA ALA A 285 19.90 -9.62 -20.12
C ALA A 285 21.43 -9.48 -20.22
N ILE A 286 22.07 -9.05 -19.14
CA ILE A 286 23.55 -9.00 -19.03
C ILE A 286 24.13 -10.40 -19.12
N ARG A 287 23.56 -11.36 -18.39
CA ARG A 287 24.00 -12.76 -18.41
C ARG A 287 23.91 -13.37 -19.81
N HIS A 288 22.78 -13.16 -20.48
CA HIS A 288 22.57 -13.63 -21.85
C HIS A 288 23.63 -13.05 -22.80
N ARG A 289 23.88 -11.74 -22.72
CA ARG A 289 24.87 -11.09 -23.59
C ARG A 289 26.31 -11.53 -23.29
N ILE A 290 26.65 -11.76 -22.02
CA ILE A 290 27.94 -12.36 -21.63
C ILE A 290 28.07 -13.78 -22.20
N ALA A 291 27.00 -14.58 -22.17
CA ALA A 291 27.00 -15.94 -22.72
C ALA A 291 27.21 -15.94 -24.24
N GLU A 292 26.58 -15.00 -24.95
CA GLU A 292 26.76 -14.81 -26.40
C GLU A 292 28.19 -14.40 -26.77
N GLU A 293 28.81 -13.49 -26.02
CA GLU A 293 30.11 -12.90 -26.40
C GLU A 293 31.33 -13.66 -25.86
N TYR A 294 31.20 -14.26 -24.67
CA TYR A 294 32.31 -14.87 -23.93
C TYR A 294 32.05 -16.34 -23.55
N GLY A 295 30.96 -16.92 -24.06
CA GLY A 295 30.58 -18.30 -23.84
C GLY A 295 29.78 -18.53 -22.54
N PRO A 296 29.03 -19.64 -22.47
CA PRO A 296 28.13 -19.94 -21.36
C PRO A 296 28.85 -20.09 -20.02
N GLU A 297 30.10 -20.56 -20.01
CA GLU A 297 30.90 -20.69 -18.78
C GLU A 297 31.13 -19.34 -18.08
N SER A 298 31.34 -18.26 -18.84
CA SER A 298 31.51 -16.90 -18.30
C SER A 298 30.22 -16.34 -17.69
N ALA A 299 29.07 -16.89 -18.10
CA ALA A 299 27.75 -16.47 -17.69
C ALA A 299 27.16 -17.30 -16.55
N ARG A 300 27.90 -18.27 -15.99
CA ARG A 300 27.40 -19.07 -14.86
C ARG A 300 27.27 -18.25 -13.58
N HIS A 301 26.37 -18.67 -12.69
CA HIS A 301 26.13 -17.99 -11.41
C HIS A 301 27.37 -17.91 -10.52
N ASP A 302 28.11 -19.00 -10.42
CA ASP A 302 29.34 -19.11 -9.62
C ASP A 302 30.49 -18.22 -10.14
N VAL A 303 30.41 -17.77 -11.39
CA VAL A 303 31.43 -16.92 -12.03
C VAL A 303 30.99 -15.45 -12.08
N LEU A 304 29.78 -15.17 -12.58
CA LEU A 304 29.29 -13.81 -12.83
C LEU A 304 28.85 -13.09 -11.53
N ASP A 305 28.14 -13.80 -10.65
CA ASP A 305 27.49 -13.19 -9.48
C ASP A 305 28.51 -12.61 -8.48
N PRO A 306 29.65 -13.29 -8.19
CA PRO A 306 30.71 -12.71 -7.36
C PRO A 306 31.29 -11.40 -7.94
N GLN A 307 31.40 -11.28 -9.27
CA GLN A 307 31.89 -10.04 -9.89
C GLN A 307 30.89 -8.90 -9.74
N ILE A 308 29.60 -9.17 -9.97
CA ILE A 308 28.53 -8.18 -9.75
C ILE A 308 28.50 -7.74 -8.27
N HIS A 309 28.66 -8.67 -7.33
CA HIS A 309 28.74 -8.32 -5.92
C HIS A 309 29.96 -7.46 -5.56
N ARG A 310 31.15 -7.76 -6.11
CA ARG A 310 32.34 -6.90 -5.95
C ARG A 310 32.10 -5.51 -6.52
N MET A 311 31.58 -5.40 -7.74
CA MET A 311 31.26 -4.11 -8.37
C MET A 311 30.25 -3.29 -7.56
N ARG A 312 29.29 -3.95 -6.88
CA ARG A 312 28.38 -3.29 -5.94
C ARG A 312 29.11 -2.79 -4.69
N GLN A 313 29.99 -3.60 -4.10
CA GLN A 313 30.80 -3.20 -2.93
C GLN A 313 31.69 -1.99 -3.27
N ASP A 314 32.26 -1.98 -4.47
CA ASP A 314 33.07 -0.88 -5.02
C ASP A 314 32.24 0.33 -5.47
N ARG A 315 30.92 0.28 -5.29
CA ARG A 315 29.95 1.33 -5.68
C ARG A 315 29.99 1.70 -7.17
N ARG A 316 30.44 0.79 -8.04
CA ARG A 316 30.41 0.95 -9.50
C ARG A 316 29.02 0.73 -10.09
N ILE A 317 28.20 -0.07 -9.41
CA ILE A 317 26.81 -0.37 -9.78
C ILE A 317 25.93 -0.35 -8.53
N ARG A 318 24.65 -0.05 -8.72
CA ARG A 318 23.61 -0.23 -7.71
C ARG A 318 22.66 -1.34 -8.12
N MET A 319 22.43 -2.29 -7.22
CA MET A 319 21.42 -3.33 -7.39
C MET A 319 20.08 -2.84 -6.83
N VAL A 320 19.03 -2.85 -7.65
CA VAL A 320 17.66 -2.47 -7.26
C VAL A 320 16.77 -3.70 -7.31
N ALA A 321 16.17 -4.05 -6.18
CA ALA A 321 15.24 -5.16 -6.08
C ALA A 321 13.87 -4.80 -6.70
N LEU A 322 13.33 -5.64 -7.57
CA LEU A 322 11.91 -5.59 -7.94
C LEU A 322 11.09 -6.48 -7.01
N GLY A 323 9.98 -5.92 -6.50
CA GLY A 323 9.03 -6.63 -5.66
C GLY A 323 7.88 -7.30 -6.42
N ASP A 324 7.71 -7.00 -7.71
CA ASP A 324 6.66 -7.59 -8.55
C ASP A 324 7.30 -8.44 -9.66
N LEU A 325 6.99 -9.74 -9.64
CA LEU A 325 7.53 -10.76 -10.53
C LEU A 325 6.49 -11.34 -11.47
N SER A 326 5.26 -10.80 -11.43
CA SER A 326 4.12 -11.33 -12.18
C SER A 326 4.35 -11.34 -13.70
N ALA A 327 5.21 -10.45 -14.21
CA ALA A 327 5.54 -10.35 -15.63
C ALA A 327 6.83 -11.08 -16.06
N ALA A 328 7.55 -11.74 -15.13
CA ALA A 328 8.83 -12.38 -15.45
C ALA A 328 8.65 -13.84 -15.90
N THR A 329 9.30 -14.21 -17.00
CA THR A 329 9.34 -15.59 -17.53
C THR A 329 10.31 -16.47 -16.74
N SER A 330 10.11 -17.79 -16.74
CA SER A 330 10.98 -18.73 -16.01
C SER A 330 12.46 -18.64 -16.38
N GLU A 331 12.79 -18.35 -17.65
CA GLU A 331 14.17 -18.15 -18.09
C GLU A 331 14.79 -16.87 -17.50
N GLN A 332 14.02 -15.79 -17.39
CA GLN A 332 14.43 -14.56 -16.69
C GLN A 332 14.61 -14.81 -15.20
N LEU A 333 13.76 -15.68 -14.62
CA LEU A 333 13.84 -16.10 -13.23
C LEU A 333 15.15 -16.84 -12.95
N GLU A 334 15.49 -17.79 -13.82
CA GLU A 334 16.71 -18.60 -13.73
C GLU A 334 17.98 -17.76 -13.95
N GLY A 335 17.97 -16.84 -14.92
CA GLY A 335 19.14 -16.00 -15.23
C GLY A 335 19.49 -14.89 -14.23
N SER A 336 18.77 -14.76 -13.10
CA SER A 336 18.94 -13.65 -12.16
C SER A 336 19.72 -14.03 -10.89
N ILE A 337 20.34 -13.05 -10.23
CA ILE A 337 21.06 -13.31 -8.97
C ILE A 337 20.06 -13.58 -7.85
N ARG A 338 20.13 -14.76 -7.25
CA ARG A 338 19.36 -15.10 -6.05
C ARG A 338 19.93 -14.34 -4.86
N GLY A 339 19.21 -13.34 -4.37
CA GLY A 339 19.50 -12.68 -3.10
C GLY A 339 18.83 -13.36 -1.91
N ALA A 340 19.20 -12.93 -0.69
CA ALA A 340 18.35 -13.15 0.47
C ALA A 340 16.96 -12.54 0.17
N ASN A 341 15.92 -13.39 0.10
CA ASN A 341 14.53 -13.09 -0.25
C ASN A 341 14.13 -13.12 -1.75
N GLU A 342 14.86 -13.83 -2.63
CA GLU A 342 14.44 -14.06 -4.04
C GLU A 342 14.09 -12.81 -4.86
N THR A 343 14.61 -11.66 -4.45
CA THR A 343 14.42 -10.42 -5.18
C THR A 343 15.28 -10.39 -6.44
N PHE A 344 14.66 -10.01 -7.55
CA PHE A 344 15.31 -9.78 -8.84
C PHE A 344 16.02 -8.45 -8.81
N PHE A 345 17.26 -8.42 -9.26
CA PHE A 345 18.04 -7.19 -9.25
C PHE A 345 18.20 -6.62 -10.65
N TYR A 346 17.93 -5.33 -10.77
CA TYR A 346 18.35 -4.51 -11.89
C TYR A 346 19.66 -3.82 -11.52
N LEU A 347 20.53 -3.63 -12.51
CA LEU A 347 21.69 -2.77 -12.34
C LEU A 347 21.31 -1.34 -12.73
N LYS A 348 21.66 -0.38 -11.88
CA LYS A 348 21.63 1.06 -12.17
C LYS A 348 23.03 1.62 -12.10
N ALA A 349 23.43 2.42 -13.08
CA ALA A 349 24.69 3.14 -13.07
C ALA A 349 24.70 4.13 -11.89
N THR A 350 25.74 4.11 -11.08
CA THR A 350 26.00 5.16 -10.08
C THR A 350 26.74 6.31 -10.77
N HIS A 351 26.01 7.16 -11.49
CA HIS A 351 26.53 8.50 -11.81
C HIS A 351 26.40 9.39 -10.57
N GLU A 352 27.14 9.05 -9.52
CA GLU A 352 27.51 10.04 -8.52
C GLU A 352 28.93 10.47 -8.89
N PRO A 353 29.14 11.64 -9.53
CA PRO A 353 30.50 12.12 -9.77
C PRO A 353 31.17 12.14 -8.40
N ALA A 354 32.30 11.43 -8.27
CA ALA A 354 33.03 11.34 -7.03
C ALA A 354 33.25 12.76 -6.51
N ARG A 355 32.42 13.20 -5.56
CA ARG A 355 32.68 14.42 -4.79
C ARG A 355 33.92 14.06 -4.00
N VAL A 356 35.08 14.44 -4.53
CA VAL A 356 36.32 14.53 -3.78
C VAL A 356 35.94 15.25 -2.52
N ARG A 357 35.90 14.53 -1.39
CA ARG A 357 35.77 15.14 -0.07
C ARG A 357 36.98 16.04 0.05
N GLN A 358 36.80 17.33 -0.23
CA GLN A 358 37.81 18.30 0.13
C GLN A 358 38.02 18.13 1.63
N PRO A 359 39.26 17.94 2.09
CA PRO A 359 39.54 17.88 3.51
C PRO A 359 38.97 19.15 4.13
N VAL A 360 38.07 18.97 5.09
CA VAL A 360 37.53 20.08 5.88
C VAL A 360 38.74 20.80 6.47
N PRO A 361 38.94 22.11 6.21
CA PRO A 361 39.98 22.85 6.88
C PRO A 361 39.73 22.72 8.39
N HIS A 362 40.68 22.17 9.12
CA HIS A 362 40.65 22.22 10.57
C HIS A 362 40.72 23.70 10.96
N GLU A 363 39.57 24.25 11.34
CA GLU A 363 39.47 25.54 12.01
C GLU A 363 40.28 25.43 13.32
N PRO A 364 41.30 26.28 13.53
CA PRO A 364 42.07 26.26 14.76
C PRO A 364 41.16 26.65 15.92
N ALA A 365 41.19 25.85 16.99
CA ALA A 365 40.41 26.03 18.19
C ALA A 365 40.61 27.45 18.77
N GLU A 366 39.55 28.26 18.75
CA GLU A 366 39.49 29.51 19.49
C GLU A 366 39.51 29.21 20.99
N CYS A 367 40.61 29.61 21.64
CA CYS A 367 40.72 29.74 23.09
C CYS A 367 39.59 30.64 23.61
N GLN A 368 38.65 30.07 24.36
CA GLN A 368 37.74 30.88 25.18
C GLN A 368 38.53 31.47 26.37
N PRO A 369 38.54 32.80 26.55
CA PRO A 369 39.11 33.40 27.74
C PRO A 369 38.17 33.17 28.93
N GLY A 370 38.74 32.69 30.04
CA GLY A 370 38.06 32.55 31.32
C GLY A 370 37.50 33.88 31.82
N LEU A 371 36.26 33.83 32.30
CA LEU A 371 35.64 34.89 33.08
C LEU A 371 35.96 34.70 34.57
N PRO A 372 36.06 35.80 35.33
CA PRO A 372 36.66 35.88 36.67
C PRO A 372 35.83 35.24 37.78
#